data_AF-A0A2R7NVH1-F1
#
_entry.id   AF-A0A2R7NVH1-F1
#
_cell.length_a   1.000
_cell.length_b   1.000
_cell.length_c   1.000
_cell.angle_alpha   90.00
_cell.angle_beta   90.00
_cell.angle_gamma   90.00
#
_symmetry.space_group_name_H-M   'P 1'
#
loop_
_entity.id
_entity.type
_entity.pdbx_description
1 polymer ?
#
loop_
_entity_poly.entity_id
_entity_poly.type
_entity_poly.pdbx_seq_one_letter_code
_entity_poly.pdbx_strand_id
1 'polypeptide(L)'
;MYIDIELNKLIDDATSIAGSQRKLAALLDMEQANLAKIKKGERPANWRVRGKLRAILGEDPAHAFMAAMAEDLEQSEREDEKKAADGFKAMLAAFPDGWRKRRDSNPR
;
A
#
# COMPACT_ATOMS: atom_id res chain seq x y z
N MET A 1 6.33 -19.73 8.00
CA MET A 1 6.18 -18.31 8.35
C MET A 1 7.25 -17.55 7.60
N TYR A 2 6.90 -16.96 6.46
CA TYR A 2 7.86 -16.18 5.65
C TYR A 2 7.77 -14.73 6.10
N ILE A 3 8.91 -14.15 6.48
CA ILE A 3 9.00 -12.73 6.78
C ILE A 3 9.03 -11.99 5.44
N ASP A 4 8.00 -11.18 5.19
CA ASP A 4 7.93 -10.32 4.02
C ASP A 4 8.85 -9.11 4.24
N ILE A 5 10.05 -9.17 3.65
CA ILE A 5 11.11 -8.16 3.81
C ILE A 5 10.64 -6.80 3.29
N GLU A 6 9.89 -6.79 2.18
CA GLU A 6 9.40 -5.55 1.58
C GLU A 6 8.33 -4.90 2.46
N LEU A 7 7.39 -5.70 2.97
CA LEU A 7 6.38 -5.21 3.92
C LEU A 7 7.01 -4.69 5.21
N ASN A 8 8.04 -5.36 5.74
CA ASN A 8 8.72 -4.91 6.95
C ASN A 8 9.43 -3.58 6.74
N LYS A 9 10.11 -3.42 5.60
CA LYS A 9 10.70 -2.14 5.21
C LYS A 9 9.63 -1.05 5.11
N LEU A 10 8.52 -1.35 4.45
CA LEU A 10 7.39 -0.42 4.31
C LEU A 10 6.84 0.02 5.69
N ILE A 11 6.70 -0.92 6.64
CA ILE A 11 6.26 -0.63 8.01
C ILE A 11 7.29 0.23 8.74
N ASP A 12 8.59 -0.04 8.57
CA ASP A 12 9.66 0.68 9.26
C ASP A 12 9.81 2.12 8.73
N ASP A 13 9.70 2.31 7.42
CA ASP A 13 9.69 3.63 6.80
C ASP A 13 8.45 4.43 7.23
N ALA A 14 7.25 3.79 7.22
CA ALA A 14 6.03 4.44 7.68
C ALA A 14 6.06 4.73 9.19
N THR A 15 6.74 3.89 9.99
CA THR A 15 6.92 4.10 11.43
C THR A 15 7.81 5.32 11.68
N SER A 16 8.85 5.49 10.87
CA SER A 16 9.73 6.66 10.90
C SER A 16 8.96 7.96 10.64
N ILE A 17 8.06 7.98 9.65
CA ILE A 17 7.21 9.15 9.35
C ILE A 17 6.17 9.39 10.46
N ALA A 18 5.51 8.34 10.95
CA ALA A 18 4.52 8.45 12.03
C ALA A 18 5.16 8.83 13.38
N GLY A 19 6.47 8.61 13.52
CA GLY A 19 7.28 8.89 14.71
C GLY A 19 7.23 7.80 15.79
N SER A 20 6.30 6.84 15.73
CA SER A 20 6.34 5.64 16.55
C SER A 20 5.38 4.56 16.04
N GLN A 21 5.64 3.30 16.39
CA GLN A 21 4.79 2.18 16.00
C GLN A 21 3.36 2.30 16.58
N ARG A 22 3.22 2.88 17.77
CA ARG A 22 1.90 3.13 18.38
C ARG A 22 1.11 4.17 17.57
N LYS A 23 1.77 5.25 17.13
CA LYS A 23 1.15 6.28 16.28
C LYS A 23 0.79 5.71 14.92
N LEU A 24 1.68 4.90 14.31
CA LEU A 24 1.38 4.22 13.05
C LEU A 24 0.15 3.31 13.18
N ALA A 25 0.06 2.50 14.23
CA ALA A 25 -1.09 1.64 14.46
C ALA A 25 -2.41 2.45 14.55
N ALA A 26 -2.38 3.60 15.23
CA ALA A 26 -3.53 4.51 15.26
C ALA A 26 -3.89 5.09 13.88
N LEU A 27 -2.91 5.48 13.06
CA LEU A 27 -3.15 5.93 11.68
C LEU A 27 -3.75 4.82 10.79
N LEU A 28 -3.36 3.58 11.05
CA LEU A 28 -3.87 2.42 10.33
C LEU A 28 -5.26 1.97 10.84
N ASP A 29 -5.77 2.57 11.91
CA ASP A 29 -6.99 2.18 12.61
C ASP A 29 -6.93 0.73 13.12
N MET A 30 -5.82 0.39 13.79
CA MET A 30 -5.61 -0.93 14.38
C MET A 30 -4.86 -0.88 15.70
N GLU A 31 -4.97 -1.95 16.48
CA GLU A 31 -4.16 -2.13 17.68
C GLU A 31 -2.67 -2.33 17.36
N GLN A 32 -1.81 -1.76 18.21
CA GLN A 32 -0.34 -1.92 18.07
C GLN A 32 0.10 -3.39 18.07
N ALA A 33 -0.58 -4.25 18.82
CA ALA A 33 -0.30 -5.69 18.85
C ALA A 33 -0.52 -6.35 17.47
N ASN A 34 -1.56 -5.93 16.73
CA ASN A 34 -1.82 -6.45 15.39
C ASN A 34 -0.74 -6.02 14.40
N LEU A 35 -0.30 -4.76 14.48
CA LEU A 35 0.83 -4.28 13.67
C LEU A 35 2.13 -5.04 13.97
N ALA A 36 2.40 -5.36 15.24
CA ALA A 36 3.56 -6.17 15.62
C ALA A 36 3.48 -7.61 15.07
N LYS A 37 2.29 -8.24 15.10
CA LYS A 37 2.07 -9.56 14.48
C LYS A 37 2.28 -9.54 12.97
N ILE A 38 1.84 -8.47 12.30
CA ILE A 38 2.10 -8.27 10.87
C ILE A 38 3.60 -8.20 10.60
N LYS A 39 4.34 -7.35 11.33
CA LYS A 39 5.79 -7.20 11.15
C LYS A 39 6.56 -8.52 11.39
N LYS A 40 6.07 -9.35 12.31
CA LYS A 40 6.66 -10.67 12.55
C LYS A 40 6.35 -11.67 11.44
N GLY A 41 5.28 -11.48 10.67
CA GLY A 41 4.74 -12.45 9.72
C GLY A 41 3.72 -13.42 10.32
N GLU A 42 3.22 -13.16 11.53
CA GLU A 42 2.20 -13.98 12.23
C GLU A 42 0.79 -13.70 11.68
N ARG A 43 0.62 -12.54 11.04
CA ARG A 43 -0.64 -12.10 10.43
C ARG A 43 -0.34 -11.47 9.06
N PRO A 44 -1.10 -11.80 8.00
CA PRO A 44 -0.94 -11.14 6.71
C PRO A 44 -1.42 -9.69 6.77
N ALA A 45 -0.76 -8.81 6.02
CA ALA A 45 -1.26 -7.47 5.73
C ALA A 45 -2.07 -7.50 4.42
N ASN A 46 -3.37 -7.23 4.52
CA ASN A 46 -4.22 -7.09 3.35
C ASN A 46 -3.88 -5.82 2.55
N TRP A 47 -4.41 -5.72 1.33
CA TRP A 47 -4.19 -4.57 0.45
C TRP A 47 -4.57 -3.21 1.08
N ARG A 48 -5.56 -3.17 1.99
CA ARG A 48 -5.96 -1.92 2.65
C ARG A 48 -4.86 -1.40 3.58
N VAL A 49 -4.22 -2.29 4.33
CA VAL A 49 -3.09 -1.94 5.20
C VAL A 49 -1.89 -1.52 4.36
N ARG A 50 -1.55 -2.29 3.32
CA ARG A 50 -0.46 -1.97 2.39
C ARG A 50 -0.67 -0.61 1.70
N GLY A 51 -1.88 -0.34 1.20
CA GLY A 51 -2.23 0.95 0.58
C GLY A 51 -2.14 2.14 1.55
N LYS A 52 -2.61 1.98 2.80
CA LYS A 52 -2.46 3.03 3.83
C LYS A 52 -0.98 3.30 4.14
N LEU A 53 -0.15 2.26 4.25
CA LEU A 53 1.29 2.41 4.51
C LEU A 53 1.97 3.23 3.40
N ARG A 54 1.69 2.89 2.14
CA ARG A 54 2.18 3.62 0.96
C ARG A 54 1.72 5.08 0.93
N ALA A 55 0.43 5.33 1.23
CA ALA A 55 -0.09 6.69 1.33
C ALA A 55 0.58 7.50 2.45
N ILE A 56 0.94 6.89 3.59
CA ILE A 56 1.71 7.55 4.66
C ILE A 56 3.12 7.93 4.18
N LEU A 57 3.71 7.15 3.28
CA LEU A 57 5.00 7.47 2.64
C LEU A 57 4.91 8.58 1.58
N GLY A 58 3.71 9.07 1.27
CA GLY A 58 3.48 10.18 0.35
C GLY A 58 3.11 9.77 -1.08
N GLU A 59 2.86 8.47 -1.33
CA GLU A 59 2.22 8.05 -2.59
C GLU A 59 0.81 8.64 -2.71
N ASP A 60 0.36 8.92 -3.95
CA ASP A 60 -1.03 9.30 -4.19
C ASP A 60 -1.96 8.19 -3.64
N PRO A 61 -2.96 8.53 -2.80
CA PRO A 61 -3.80 7.50 -2.18
C PRO A 61 -4.48 6.58 -3.20
N ALA A 62 -4.99 7.11 -4.32
CA ALA A 62 -5.67 6.27 -5.29
C ALA A 62 -4.68 5.29 -5.94
N HIS A 63 -3.49 5.76 -6.32
CA HIS A 63 -2.43 4.89 -6.82
C HIS A 63 -2.02 3.83 -5.78
N ALA A 64 -1.72 4.26 -4.55
CA ALA A 64 -1.26 3.40 -3.46
C ALA A 64 -2.22 2.23 -3.19
N PHE A 65 -3.53 2.51 -3.10
CA PHE A 65 -4.54 1.48 -2.86
C PHE A 65 -4.74 0.56 -4.06
N MET A 66 -4.76 1.10 -5.28
CA MET A 66 -4.92 0.29 -6.49
C MET A 66 -3.72 -0.64 -6.73
N ALA A 67 -2.50 -0.14 -6.53
CA ALA A 67 -1.29 -0.93 -6.63
C ALA A 67 -1.27 -2.05 -5.58
N ALA A 68 -1.58 -1.73 -4.32
CA ALA A 68 -1.67 -2.72 -3.26
C ALA A 68 -2.75 -3.79 -3.52
N MET A 69 -3.88 -3.41 -4.12
CA MET A 69 -4.95 -4.35 -4.49
C MET A 69 -4.52 -5.26 -5.64
N ALA A 70 -3.86 -4.72 -6.66
CA ALA A 70 -3.34 -5.51 -7.77
C ALA A 70 -2.33 -6.57 -7.30
N GLU A 71 -1.44 -6.20 -6.37
CA GLU A 71 -0.49 -7.15 -5.76
C GLU A 71 -1.18 -8.26 -4.96
N ASP A 72 -2.23 -7.93 -4.20
CA ASP A 72 -2.99 -8.91 -3.40
C ASP A 72 -3.74 -9.90 -4.32
N LEU A 73 -4.34 -9.39 -5.40
CA LEU A 73 -5.05 -10.21 -6.40
C LEU A 73 -4.11 -11.09 -7.22
N GLU A 74 -2.90 -10.63 -7.53
CA GLU A 74 -1.88 -11.43 -8.22
C GLU A 74 -1.46 -12.66 -7.42
N GLN A 75 -1.44 -12.54 -6.08
CA GLN A 75 -1.11 -13.64 -5.17
C GLN A 75 -2.27 -14.62 -4.95
N SER A 76 -3.46 -14.36 -5.50
CA SER A 76 -4.61 -15.24 -5.38
C SER A 76 -4.38 -16.60 -6.05
N GLU A 77 -5.03 -17.65 -5.56
CA GLU A 77 -5.05 -18.94 -6.23
C GLU A 77 -6.05 -18.98 -7.41
N ARG A 78 -6.97 -18.01 -7.50
CA ARG A 78 -8.00 -18.00 -8.53
C ARG A 78 -7.57 -17.27 -9.80
N GLU A 79 -7.80 -17.89 -10.95
CA GLU A 79 -7.39 -17.35 -12.24
C GLU A 79 -8.11 -16.06 -12.63
N ASP A 80 -9.39 -15.91 -12.24
CA ASP A 80 -10.17 -14.70 -12.47
C ASP A 80 -9.63 -13.50 -11.69
N GLU A 81 -9.22 -13.72 -10.44
CA GLU A 81 -8.56 -12.72 -9.60
C GLU A 81 -7.19 -12.30 -10.18
N LYS A 82 -6.38 -13.26 -10.67
CA LYS A 82 -5.12 -12.95 -11.37
C LYS A 82 -5.35 -12.12 -12.63
N LYS A 83 -6.36 -12.46 -13.44
CA LYS A 83 -6.71 -11.70 -14.63
C LYS A 83 -7.18 -10.27 -14.30
N ALA A 84 -7.87 -10.09 -13.18
CA ALA A 84 -8.20 -8.76 -12.68
C ALA A 84 -6.95 -7.96 -12.29
N ALA A 85 -5.96 -8.61 -11.66
CA ALA A 85 -4.67 -7.99 -11.35
C ALA A 85 -3.96 -7.47 -12.61
N ASP A 86 -3.93 -8.25 -13.70
CA ASP A 86 -3.36 -7.83 -14.98
C ASP A 86 -4.04 -6.57 -15.52
N GLY A 87 -5.37 -6.53 -15.46
CA GLY A 87 -6.15 -5.36 -15.87
C GLY A 87 -5.83 -4.11 -15.05
N PHE A 88 -5.71 -4.25 -13.71
CA PHE A 88 -5.35 -3.14 -12.85
C PHE A 88 -3.91 -2.66 -13.07
N LYS A 89 -2.96 -3.57 -13.28
CA LYS A 89 -1.58 -3.23 -13.62
C LYS A 89 -1.49 -2.48 -14.96
N ALA A 90 -2.24 -2.93 -15.97
CA ALA A 90 -2.31 -2.24 -17.25
C ALA A 90 -2.88 -0.82 -17.11
N MET A 91 -3.92 -0.65 -16.28
CA MET A 91 -4.49 0.67 -15.98
C MET A 91 -3.47 1.57 -15.27
N LEU A 92 -2.77 1.07 -14.24
CA LEU A 92 -1.74 1.83 -13.53
C LEU A 92 -0.58 2.22 -14.45
N ALA A 93 -0.15 1.32 -15.34
CA ALA A 93 0.87 1.62 -16.35
C ALA A 93 0.42 2.67 -17.38
N ALA A 94 -0.88 2.72 -17.71
CA ALA A 94 -1.45 3.71 -18.62
C ALA A 94 -1.57 5.11 -17.98
N PHE A 95 -1.62 5.19 -16.65
CA PHE A 95 -1.76 6.44 -15.90
C PHE A 95 -0.64 6.59 -14.85
N PRO A 96 0.63 6.73 -15.28
CA PRO A 96 1.75 6.88 -14.35
C PRO A 96 1.65 8.20 -13.56
N ASP A 97 2.34 8.24 -12.41
CA ASP A 97 2.34 9.37 -11.47
C ASP A 97 2.39 10.74 -12.16
N GLY A 98 1.48 11.63 -11.77
CA GLY A 98 1.41 13.00 -12.30
C GLY A 98 0.36 13.24 -13.39
N TRP A 99 -0.38 12.23 -13.87
CA TRP A 99 -1.48 12.43 -14.83
C TRP A 99 -2.54 13.45 -14.36
N ARG A 100 -2.75 13.54 -13.03
CA ARG A 100 -3.66 14.50 -12.38
C ARG A 100 -2.97 15.69 -11.71
N LYS A 101 -1.64 15.83 -11.77
CA LYS A 101 -1.00 17.10 -11.37
C LYS A 101 -1.53 18.15 -12.33
N ARG A 102 -2.37 19.02 -11.81
CA ARG A 102 -3.07 20.02 -12.59
C ARG A 102 -2.05 20.80 -13.42
N ARG A 103 -2.41 21.01 -14.68
CA ARG A 103 -1.78 21.96 -15.58
C ARG A 103 -2.09 23.36 -15.02
N ASP A 104 -1.44 23.75 -13.94
CA ASP A 104 -1.49 25.11 -13.39
C ASP A 104 -0.65 26.05 -14.26
N SER A 105 -0.89 26.04 -15.57
CA SER A 105 -0.40 27.05 -16.51
C SER A 105 -1.57 27.93 -16.88
N ASN A 106 -2.10 28.65 -15.89
CA ASN A 106 -2.79 29.90 -16.17
C ASN A 106 -1.90 31.04 -15.67
N PRO A 107 -1.11 31.67 -16.55
CA PRO A 107 -0.40 32.89 -16.16
C PRO A 107 -1.46 33.95 -15.84
N ARG A 108 -1.41 34.48 -14.62
CA ARG A 108 -2.10 35.73 -14.27
C ARG A 108 -1.24 36.91 -14.69
#